data_AF-A0A7R8HD11-F1
#
_entry.id   AF-A0A7R8HD11-F1
#
_cell.length_a   1.000
_cell.length_b   1.000
_cell.length_c   1.000
_cell.angle_alpha   90.00
_cell.angle_beta   90.00
_cell.angle_gamma   90.00
#
_symmetry.space_group_name_H-M   'P 1'
#
loop_
_entity.id
_entity.type
_entity.pdbx_description
1 polymer ?
#
loop_
_entity_poly.entity_id
_entity_poly.type
_entity_poly.pdbx_seq_one_letter_code
_entity_poly.pdbx_strand_id
1 'polypeptide(L)'
;MSQTIELFSTLWHMALDFHEKYERWYNGPLKGLDPNEIQKMVEEMLENATKLAKVFSDTPSARRIAETMRSKIEKFRAYLPVLHTLCNSGMRDRHWDQISAANGVTHL
;
A
#
# COMPACT_ATOMS: atom_id res chain seq x y z
N MET A 1 25.94 16.43 -7.72
CA MET A 1 25.81 14.99 -8.05
C MET A 1 25.11 14.16 -6.98
N SER A 2 25.08 14.56 -5.70
CA SER A 2 24.41 13.82 -4.62
C SER A 2 22.87 13.84 -4.70
N GLN A 3 22.26 15.00 -4.94
CA GLN A 3 20.80 15.16 -4.81
C GLN A 3 19.97 14.30 -5.77
N THR A 4 20.44 14.12 -7.01
CA THR A 4 19.74 13.28 -8.00
C THR A 4 19.73 11.81 -7.59
N ILE A 5 20.86 11.31 -7.07
CA ILE A 5 20.97 9.93 -6.57
C ILE A 5 20.01 9.71 -5.40
N GLU A 6 19.91 10.67 -4.48
CA GLU A 6 18.96 10.60 -3.35
C GLU A 6 17.50 10.55 -3.82
N LEU A 7 17.13 11.30 -4.85
CA LEU A 7 15.78 11.28 -5.41
C LEU A 7 15.43 9.92 -6.04
N PHE A 8 16.36 9.35 -6.82
CA PHE A 8 16.19 8.01 -7.39
C PHE A 8 16.15 6.94 -6.31
N SER A 9 17.04 7.04 -5.32
CA SER A 9 17.05 6.17 -4.14
C SER A 9 15.69 6.21 -3.45
N THR A 10 15.16 7.40 -3.17
CA THR A 10 13.84 7.58 -2.54
C THR A 10 12.73 6.92 -3.35
N LEU A 11 12.73 7.09 -4.68
CA LEU A 11 11.74 6.49 -5.56
C LEU A 11 11.76 4.96 -5.48
N TRP A 12 12.94 4.35 -5.57
CA TRP A 12 13.08 2.90 -5.57
C TRP A 12 12.81 2.27 -4.20
N HIS A 13 13.28 2.89 -3.12
CA HIS A 13 12.98 2.42 -1.76
C HIS A 13 11.49 2.52 -1.44
N MET A 14 10.82 3.62 -1.81
CA MET A 14 9.37 3.74 -1.67
C MET A 14 8.62 2.69 -2.50
N ALA A 15 9.09 2.40 -3.72
CA ALA A 15 8.47 1.38 -4.57
C ALA A 15 8.58 -0.02 -3.96
N LEU A 16 9.76 -0.37 -3.44
CA LEU A 16 10.00 -1.63 -2.73
C LEU A 16 9.18 -1.70 -1.45
N ASP A 17 9.22 -0.65 -0.62
CA ASP A 17 8.51 -0.60 0.65
C ASP A 17 7.00 -0.74 0.47
N PHE A 18 6.43 -0.06 -0.53
CA PHE A 18 5.01 -0.25 -0.88
C PHE A 18 4.74 -1.67 -1.36
N HIS A 19 5.62 -2.29 -2.15
CA HIS A 19 5.41 -3.66 -2.63
C HIS A 19 5.40 -4.67 -1.48
N GLU A 20 6.39 -4.63 -0.59
CA GLU A 20 6.47 -5.53 0.56
C GLU A 20 5.28 -5.36 1.50
N LYS A 21 4.88 -4.11 1.74
CA LYS A 21 3.69 -3.79 2.55
C LYS A 21 2.40 -4.24 1.87
N TYR A 22 2.27 -4.03 0.57
CA TYR A 22 1.11 -4.49 -0.20
C TYR A 22 0.93 -6.01 -0.08
N GLU A 23 2.01 -6.80 -0.24
CA GLU A 23 1.95 -8.24 -0.06
C GLU A 23 1.47 -8.61 1.35
N ARG A 24 1.98 -7.94 2.39
CA ARG A 24 1.55 -8.16 3.78
C ARG A 24 0.08 -7.79 4.01
N TRP A 25 -0.38 -6.67 3.49
CA TRP A 25 -1.72 -6.14 3.77
C TRP A 25 -2.82 -6.76 2.91
N TYR A 26 -2.48 -7.20 1.70
CA TYR A 26 -3.44 -7.71 0.71
C TYR A 26 -3.43 -9.24 0.62
N ASN A 27 -2.25 -9.86 0.67
CA ASN A 27 -2.10 -11.32 0.55
C ASN A 27 -1.82 -12.00 1.90
N GLY A 28 -1.43 -11.24 2.92
CA GLY A 28 -1.21 -11.75 4.27
C GLY A 28 -2.48 -11.80 5.13
N PRO A 29 -2.39 -12.41 6.33
CA PRO A 29 -3.51 -12.46 7.27
C PRO A 29 -3.95 -11.05 7.70
N LEU A 30 -5.25 -10.81 7.70
CA LEU A 30 -5.82 -9.52 8.13
C LEU A 30 -5.82 -9.37 9.67
N LYS A 31 -5.77 -10.49 10.39
CA LYS A 31 -5.76 -10.51 11.85
C LYS A 31 -4.50 -9.81 12.39
N GLY A 32 -4.69 -8.82 13.25
CA GLY A 32 -3.61 -8.07 13.90
C GLY A 32 -3.05 -6.90 13.09
N LEU A 33 -3.63 -6.59 11.92
CA LEU A 33 -3.35 -5.34 11.22
C LEU A 33 -4.09 -4.18 11.90
N ASP A 34 -3.41 -3.05 12.10
CA ASP A 34 -4.04 -1.78 12.47
C ASP A 34 -4.42 -0.99 11.20
N PRO A 35 -5.71 -0.89 10.86
CA PRO A 35 -6.13 -0.21 9.64
C PRO A 35 -5.83 1.30 9.67
N ASN A 36 -5.76 1.94 10.85
CA ASN A 36 -5.40 3.36 10.95
C ASN A 36 -3.92 3.58 10.64
N GLU A 37 -3.06 2.68 11.11
CA GLU A 37 -1.63 2.73 10.81
C GLU A 37 -1.39 2.53 9.30
N ILE A 38 -2.07 1.55 8.71
CA ILE A 38 -2.01 1.31 7.25
C ILE A 38 -2.50 2.53 6.48
N GLN A 39 -3.64 3.12 6.86
CA GLN A 39 -4.16 4.32 6.21
C GLN A 39 -3.11 5.45 6.23
N LYS A 40 -2.52 5.73 7.39
CA LYS A 40 -1.49 6.75 7.54
C LYS A 40 -0.31 6.50 6.60
N MET A 41 0.22 5.26 6.56
CA MET A 41 1.33 4.91 5.67
C MET A 41 0.96 5.09 4.19
N VAL A 42 -0.23 4.66 3.78
CA VAL A 42 -0.71 4.81 2.39
C VAL A 42 -0.82 6.28 2.00
N GLU A 43 -1.32 7.14 2.90
CA GLU A 43 -1.43 8.59 2.68
C GLU A 43 -0.04 9.25 2.55
N GLU A 44 0.91 8.90 3.42
CA GLU A 44 2.29 9.38 3.36
C GLU A 44 2.99 8.97 2.06
N MET A 45 2.86 7.69 1.67
CA MET A 45 3.41 7.19 0.40
C MET A 45 2.80 7.88 -0.82
N LEU A 46 1.50 8.17 -0.79
CA LEU A 46 0.80 8.85 -1.87
C LEU A 46 1.30 10.29 -2.04
N GLU A 47 1.50 11.00 -0.92
CA GLU A 47 2.07 12.34 -0.92
C GLU A 47 3.50 12.32 -1.49
N ASN A 48 4.34 11.37 -1.05
CA ASN A 48 5.71 11.21 -1.52
C ASN A 48 5.78 10.89 -3.02
N ALA A 49 4.95 9.96 -3.51
CA ALA A 49 4.88 9.64 -4.93
C ALA A 49 4.44 10.85 -5.77
N THR A 50 3.50 11.65 -5.26
CA THR A 50 3.05 12.90 -5.91
C THR A 50 4.15 13.95 -5.95
N LYS A 51 4.91 14.13 -4.86
CA LYS A 51 6.07 15.02 -4.80
C LYS A 51 7.14 14.60 -5.81
N LEU A 52 7.51 13.32 -5.82
CA LEU A 52 8.54 12.79 -6.72
C LEU A 52 8.15 12.92 -8.19
N ALA A 53 6.87 12.67 -8.55
CA ALA A 53 6.39 12.88 -9.92
C ALA A 53 6.56 14.34 -10.39
N LYS A 54 6.39 15.31 -9.48
CA LYS A 54 6.65 16.74 -9.77
C LYS A 54 8.14 17.03 -9.89
N VAL A 55 8.96 16.51 -8.98
CA VAL A 55 10.43 16.71 -8.98
C VAL A 55 11.08 16.13 -10.24
N PHE A 56 10.57 15.00 -10.74
CA PHE A 56 11.07 14.39 -11.97
C PHE A 56 10.44 14.97 -13.25
N SER A 57 9.84 16.17 -13.22
CA SER A 57 9.21 16.80 -14.40
C SER A 57 10.09 16.77 -15.65
N ASP A 58 11.40 16.97 -15.45
CA ASP A 58 12.40 17.09 -16.52
C ASP A 58 13.06 15.75 -16.85
N THR A 59 12.65 14.66 -16.19
CA THR A 59 13.13 13.29 -16.42
C THR A 59 11.94 12.37 -16.69
N PRO A 60 11.45 12.30 -17.95
CA PRO A 60 10.20 11.61 -18.29
C PRO A 60 10.13 10.16 -17.81
N SER A 61 11.23 9.40 -17.93
CA SER A 61 11.29 8.00 -17.51
C SER A 61 11.10 7.83 -16.00
N ALA A 62 11.76 8.68 -15.19
CA ALA A 62 11.65 8.65 -13.73
C ALA A 62 10.25 9.09 -13.27
N ARG A 63 9.73 10.16 -13.89
CA ARG A 63 8.36 10.63 -13.66
C ARG A 63 7.32 9.55 -13.94
N ARG A 64 7.45 8.82 -15.06
CA ARG A 64 6.54 7.72 -15.40
C ARG A 64 6.51 6.65 -14.32
N ILE A 65 7.67 6.32 -13.73
CA ILE A 65 7.75 5.35 -12.63
C ILE A 65 7.05 5.90 -11.38
N ALA A 66 7.31 7.16 -11.01
CA ALA A 66 6.64 7.80 -9.88
C ALA A 66 5.11 7.87 -10.05
N GLU A 67 4.61 8.21 -11.24
CA GLU A 67 3.18 8.21 -11.56
C GLU A 67 2.58 6.80 -11.55
N THR A 68 3.33 5.79 -11.99
CA THR A 68 2.92 4.39 -11.91
C THR A 68 2.76 3.94 -10.45
N MET A 69 3.73 4.29 -9.60
CA MET A 69 3.64 4.00 -8.17
C MET A 69 2.48 4.74 -7.51
N ARG A 70 2.30 6.04 -7.80
CA ARG A 70 1.15 6.81 -7.32
C ARG A 70 -0.17 6.11 -7.66
N SER A 71 -0.32 5.68 -8.91
CA SER A 71 -1.54 5.00 -9.38
C SER A 71 -1.77 3.65 -8.67
N LYS A 72 -0.70 2.89 -8.36
CA LYS A 72 -0.81 1.65 -7.59
C LYS A 72 -1.24 1.92 -6.14
N ILE A 73 -0.67 2.93 -5.51
CA ILE A 73 -1.02 3.35 -4.14
C ILE A 73 -2.48 3.84 -4.09
N GLU A 74 -2.92 4.65 -5.06
CA GLU A 74 -4.33 5.11 -5.17
C GLU A 74 -5.31 3.95 -5.30
N LYS A 75 -4.98 2.93 -6.12
CA LYS A 75 -5.81 1.73 -6.24
C LYS A 75 -5.90 0.97 -4.92
N PHE A 76 -4.79 0.82 -4.20
CA PHE A 76 -4.81 0.16 -2.90
C PHE A 76 -5.59 0.97 -1.85
N ARG A 77 -5.47 2.31 -1.87
CA ARG A 77 -6.20 3.21 -0.98
C ARG A 77 -7.72 2.99 -1.00
N ALA A 78 -8.28 2.57 -2.14
CA ALA A 78 -9.70 2.24 -2.26
C ALA A 78 -10.14 1.03 -1.40
N TYR A 79 -9.21 0.16 -0.98
CA TYR A 79 -9.49 -0.98 -0.10
C TYR A 79 -9.43 -0.63 1.40
N LEU A 80 -8.97 0.57 1.78
CA LEU A 80 -8.90 0.97 3.19
C LEU A 80 -10.24 0.81 3.94
N PRO A 81 -11.42 1.19 3.40
CA PRO A 81 -12.69 0.98 4.09
C PRO A 81 -12.97 -0.50 4.43
N VAL A 82 -12.55 -1.42 3.56
CA VAL A 82 -12.66 -2.86 3.79
C VAL A 82 -11.74 -3.28 4.92
N LEU A 83 -10.48 -2.82 4.94
CA LEU A 83 -9.57 -3.07 6.05
C LEU A 83 -10.11 -2.54 7.38
N HIS A 84 -10.64 -1.31 7.41
CA HIS A 84 -11.27 -0.77 8.62
C HIS A 84 -12.45 -1.61 9.07
N THR A 85 -13.28 -2.08 8.15
CA THR A 85 -14.44 -2.93 8.47
C THR A 85 -13.98 -4.26 9.03
N LEU A 86 -13.04 -4.94 8.38
CA LEU A 86 -12.65 -6.29 8.77
C LEU A 86 -11.75 -6.33 10.02
N CYS A 87 -10.83 -5.38 10.17
CA CYS A 87 -9.90 -5.34 11.29
C CYS A 87 -10.50 -4.74 12.57
N ASN A 88 -11.48 -3.83 12.47
CA ASN A 88 -12.09 -3.19 13.65
C ASN A 88 -13.42 -3.82 14.09
N SER A 89 -14.03 -4.75 13.34
CA SER A 89 -15.39 -5.26 13.63
C SER A 89 -15.48 -6.31 14.76
N GLY A 90 -14.47 -6.43 15.64
CA GLY A 90 -14.51 -7.42 16.72
C GLY A 90 -14.70 -8.85 16.22
N MET A 91 -14.22 -9.15 15.01
CA MET A 91 -14.36 -10.46 14.38
C MET A 91 -13.67 -11.52 15.23
N ARG A 92 -14.39 -12.62 15.47
CA ARG A 92 -13.87 -13.80 16.17
C ARG A 92 -13.47 -14.83 15.13
N ASP A 93 -12.64 -15.79 15.52
CA ASP A 93 -12.12 -16.83 14.61
C ASP A 93 -13.24 -17.52 13.80
N ARG A 94 -14.38 -17.82 14.43
CA ARG A 94 -15.57 -18.38 13.74
C ARG A 94 -16.11 -17.54 12.56
N HIS A 95 -15.97 -16.21 12.61
CA HIS A 95 -16.40 -15.33 11.51
C HIS A 95 -15.37 -15.39 10.37
N TRP A 96 -14.08 -15.48 10.70
CA TRP A 96 -13.02 -15.70 9.72
C TRP A 96 -13.13 -17.07 9.05
N ASP A 97 -13.50 -18.11 9.80
CA ASP A 97 -13.79 -19.44 9.25
C ASP A 97 -14.96 -19.40 8.25
N GLN A 98 -16.02 -18.64 8.57
CA GLN A 98 -17.17 -18.45 7.68
C GLN A 98 -16.79 -17.71 6.40
N ILE A 99 -16.00 -16.63 6.50
CA ILE A 99 -15.53 -15.87 5.33
C ILE A 99 -14.58 -16.72 4.48
N SER A 100 -13.70 -17.48 5.10
CA SER A 100 -12.77 -18.41 4.44
C SER A 100 -13.53 -19.49 3.66
N ALA A 101 -14.53 -20.11 4.31
CA ALA A 101 -15.38 -21.14 3.70
C ALA A 101 -16.22 -20.58 2.53
N ALA A 102 -16.77 -19.37 2.67
CA ALA A 102 -17.58 -18.73 1.63
C ALA A 102 -16.75 -18.39 0.37
N ASN A 103 -15.47 -18.06 0.53
CA ASN A 103 -14.58 -17.70 -0.57
C ASN A 103 -13.76 -18.89 -1.13
N GLY A 104 -13.93 -20.10 -0.56
CA GLY A 104 -13.19 -21.29 -0.98
C GLY A 104 -11.69 -21.25 -0.69
N VAL A 105 -11.25 -20.39 0.23
CA VAL A 105 -9.83 -20.21 0.60
C VAL A 105 -9.61 -20.82 1.98
N THR A 106 -8.64 -21.72 2.13
CA THR A 106 -8.34 -22.35 3.42
C THR A 106 -7.42 -21.42 4.23
N HIS A 107 -7.96 -20.85 5.31
CA HIS A 107 -7.32 -19.91 6.25
C HIS A 107 -7.04 -18.49 5.72
N LEU A 108 -7.87 -17.53 6.12
CA LEU A 108 -7.57 -16.09 6.20
C LEU A 108 -6.83 -15.74 7.50
#